data_AF-A0A8I5TJP2-F1
#
_entry.id   AF-A0A8I5TJP2-F1
#
_cell.length_a   1.000
_cell.length_b   1.000
_cell.length_c   1.000
_cell.angle_alpha   90.00
_cell.angle_beta   90.00
_cell.angle_gamma   90.00
#
_symmetry.space_group_name_H-M   'P 1'
#
loop_
_entity.id
_entity.type
_entity.pdbx_description
1 polymer ?
#
loop_
_entity_poly.entity_id
_entity_poly.type
_entity_poly.pdbx_seq_one_letter_code
_entity_poly.pdbx_strand_id
1 'polypeptide(L)'
;DKVTEKRVKRHEQSLQDKWDYVKRPNLCLIGVPESDGENGTNLENTLQEFIQENFPNLARQANIQIQKIQRTSQRYSLRRATPRHIIVRFTKVEMKEKVLSAAKEKGRVTHKGMPITLTADLSAETLQEESGGQYSTFLKKRIFNPEFHI
;
A
#
# COMPACT_ATOMS: atom_id res chain seq x y z
N ASP A 1 1.26 -20.89 29.47
CA ASP A 1 0.36 -22.01 29.13
C ASP A 1 0.28 -22.19 27.62
N LYS A 2 0.60 -23.38 27.08
CA LYS A 2 0.62 -23.60 25.61
C LYS A 2 -0.76 -23.40 24.95
N VAL A 3 -1.83 -23.48 25.73
CA VAL A 3 -3.22 -23.33 25.25
C VAL A 3 -3.59 -21.87 25.04
N THR A 4 -3.14 -20.97 25.93
CA THR A 4 -3.43 -19.52 25.81
C THR A 4 -2.65 -18.92 24.64
N GLU A 5 -1.40 -19.33 24.46
CA GLU A 5 -0.54 -18.90 23.36
C GLU A 5 -1.13 -19.30 21.98
N LYS A 6 -1.65 -20.53 21.85
CA LYS A 6 -2.37 -20.99 20.63
C LYS A 6 -3.69 -20.26 20.36
N ARG A 7 -4.35 -19.70 21.39
CA ARG A 7 -5.58 -18.91 21.21
C ARG A 7 -5.27 -17.49 20.74
N VAL A 8 -4.27 -16.85 21.33
CA VAL A 8 -3.81 -15.50 20.94
C VAL A 8 -3.32 -15.51 19.48
N LYS A 9 -2.50 -16.49 19.10
CA LYS A 9 -1.98 -16.59 17.73
C LYS A 9 -3.08 -16.74 16.67
N ARG A 10 -4.14 -17.51 16.96
CA ARG A 10 -5.30 -17.64 16.04
C ARG A 10 -6.09 -16.35 15.92
N HIS A 11 -6.22 -15.59 17.01
CA HIS A 11 -6.92 -14.32 16.99
C HIS A 11 -6.14 -13.24 16.22
N GLU A 12 -4.81 -13.21 16.38
CA GLU A 12 -3.90 -12.34 15.62
C GLU A 12 -4.02 -12.61 14.11
N GLN A 13 -3.92 -13.89 13.70
CA GLN A 13 -4.09 -14.28 12.30
C GLN A 13 -5.47 -13.88 11.75
N SER A 14 -6.55 -14.08 12.53
CA SER A 14 -7.89 -13.71 12.07
C SER A 14 -8.07 -12.20 11.88
N LEU A 15 -7.41 -11.38 12.71
CA LEU A 15 -7.39 -9.93 12.52
C LEU A 15 -6.61 -9.56 11.27
N GLN A 16 -5.46 -10.20 11.03
CA GLN A 16 -4.65 -10.00 9.84
C GLN A 16 -5.44 -10.31 8.55
N ASP A 17 -6.06 -11.48 8.48
CA ASP A 17 -6.84 -11.90 7.30
C ASP A 17 -7.98 -10.92 6.98
N LYS A 18 -8.63 -10.39 8.03
CA LYS A 18 -9.67 -9.36 7.88
C LYS A 18 -9.10 -8.05 7.35
N TRP A 19 -7.95 -7.62 7.85
CA TRP A 19 -7.29 -6.40 7.37
C TRP A 19 -6.80 -6.54 5.93
N ASP A 20 -6.21 -7.68 5.59
CA ASP A 20 -5.76 -7.98 4.23
C ASP A 20 -6.95 -8.04 3.27
N TYR A 21 -8.09 -8.59 3.69
CA TYR A 21 -9.33 -8.56 2.92
C TYR A 21 -9.80 -7.12 2.63
N VAL A 22 -9.82 -6.26 3.66
CA VAL A 22 -10.24 -4.86 3.52
C VAL A 22 -9.29 -4.06 2.63
N LYS A 23 -7.98 -4.33 2.72
CA LYS A 23 -6.94 -3.64 1.95
C LYS A 23 -6.67 -4.27 0.58
N ARG A 24 -7.28 -5.42 0.27
CA ARG A 24 -7.11 -6.10 -1.01
C ARG A 24 -7.22 -5.19 -2.26
N PRO A 25 -8.19 -4.25 -2.36
CA PRO A 25 -8.28 -3.34 -3.50
C PRO A 25 -7.28 -2.18 -3.49
N ASN A 26 -6.44 -2.06 -2.46
CA ASN A 26 -5.49 -0.96 -2.31
C ASN A 26 -4.17 -1.26 -3.05
N LEU A 27 -3.68 -0.25 -3.76
CA LEU A 27 -2.38 -0.20 -4.39
C LEU A 27 -1.55 0.92 -3.75
N CYS A 28 -0.28 0.65 -3.49
CA CYS A 28 0.67 1.59 -2.93
C CYS A 28 1.67 2.03 -4.01
N LEU A 29 1.79 3.34 -4.24
CA LEU A 29 2.81 3.94 -5.09
C LEU A 29 3.86 4.62 -4.23
N ILE A 30 5.13 4.29 -4.49
CA ILE A 30 6.29 4.78 -3.74
C ILE A 30 7.23 5.50 -4.71
N GLY A 31 7.75 6.66 -4.27
CA GLY A 31 8.70 7.46 -5.06
C GLY A 31 8.05 8.55 -5.91
N VAL A 32 6.73 8.76 -5.81
CA VAL A 32 6.06 9.88 -6.48
C VAL A 32 6.37 11.18 -5.73
N PRO A 33 6.97 12.21 -6.37
CA PRO A 33 7.26 13.49 -5.74
C PRO A 33 6.01 14.15 -5.16
N GLU A 34 6.15 14.95 -4.10
CA GLU A 34 5.06 15.74 -3.55
C GLU A 34 4.92 17.07 -4.29
N SER A 35 3.68 17.54 -4.46
CA SER A 35 3.37 18.84 -5.04
C SER A 35 2.73 19.77 -4.01
N ASP A 36 3.02 21.07 -4.10
CA ASP A 36 2.40 22.07 -3.23
C ASP A 36 0.90 22.16 -3.55
N GLY A 37 0.06 22.06 -2.51
CA GLY A 37 -1.40 22.04 -2.68
C GLY A 37 -1.96 20.75 -3.29
N GLU A 38 -1.23 19.63 -3.21
CA GLU A 38 -1.70 18.33 -3.72
C GLU A 38 -3.07 17.95 -3.13
N ASN A 39 -4.04 17.69 -4.01
CA ASN A 39 -5.38 17.26 -3.65
C ASN A 39 -5.73 15.92 -4.35
N GLY A 40 -6.93 15.41 -4.09
CA GLY A 40 -7.39 14.14 -4.68
C GLY A 40 -7.37 14.14 -6.21
N THR A 41 -7.86 15.21 -6.86
CA THR A 41 -7.91 15.30 -8.32
C THR A 41 -6.52 15.32 -8.95
N ASN A 42 -5.56 16.02 -8.36
CA ASN A 42 -4.16 16.03 -8.82
C ASN A 42 -3.54 14.62 -8.75
N LEU A 43 -3.85 13.86 -7.70
CA LEU A 43 -3.41 12.48 -7.55
C LEU A 43 -4.07 11.55 -8.58
N GLU A 44 -5.36 11.73 -8.87
CA GLU A 44 -6.06 10.96 -9.91
C GLU A 44 -5.42 11.19 -11.29
N ASN A 45 -5.15 12.46 -11.64
CA ASN A 45 -4.48 12.81 -12.88
C ASN A 45 -3.07 12.19 -12.95
N THR A 46 -2.32 12.23 -11.83
CA THR A 46 -0.99 11.60 -11.73
C THR A 46 -1.06 10.10 -11.98
N LEU A 47 -2.08 9.41 -11.44
CA LEU A 47 -2.28 7.99 -11.69
C LEU A 47 -2.64 7.70 -13.15
N GLN A 48 -3.46 8.55 -13.79
CA GLN A 48 -3.80 8.41 -15.20
C GLN A 48 -2.57 8.59 -16.09
N GLU A 49 -1.77 9.65 -15.87
CA GLU A 49 -0.49 9.87 -16.55
C GLU A 49 0.44 8.66 -16.39
N PHE A 50 0.55 8.15 -15.17
CA PHE A 50 1.36 6.98 -14.85
C PHE A 50 0.91 5.72 -15.60
N ILE A 51 -0.39 5.44 -15.66
CA ILE A 51 -0.94 4.28 -16.37
C ILE A 51 -0.73 4.45 -17.88
N GLN A 52 -0.86 5.65 -18.43
CA GLN A 52 -0.58 5.92 -19.84
C GLN A 52 0.89 5.72 -20.18
N GLU A 53 1.80 6.24 -19.35
CA GLU A 53 3.25 6.11 -19.54
C GLU A 53 3.71 4.64 -19.47
N ASN A 54 3.16 3.87 -18.53
CA ASN A 54 3.66 2.52 -18.28
C ASN A 54 2.86 1.41 -18.96
N PHE A 55 1.53 1.55 -19.01
CA PHE A 55 0.58 0.51 -19.37
C PHE A 55 -0.46 1.04 -20.38
N PRO A 56 -0.04 1.44 -21.60
CA PRO A 56 -0.93 2.05 -22.59
C PRO A 56 -2.14 1.15 -22.94
N ASN A 57 -1.97 -0.18 -22.86
CA ASN A 57 -3.06 -1.15 -23.07
C ASN A 57 -4.15 -1.05 -21.99
N LEU A 58 -3.78 -0.78 -20.74
CA LEU A 58 -4.73 -0.54 -19.65
C LEU A 58 -5.35 0.85 -19.77
N ALA A 59 -4.58 1.86 -20.17
CA ALA A 59 -5.10 3.20 -20.40
C ALA A 59 -6.18 3.26 -21.50
N ARG A 60 -6.08 2.41 -22.53
CA ARG A 60 -7.13 2.28 -23.55
C ARG A 60 -8.41 1.63 -23.03
N GLN A 61 -8.34 0.88 -21.92
CA GLN A 61 -9.51 0.33 -21.29
C GLN A 61 -10.15 1.41 -20.40
N ALA A 62 -11.35 1.87 -20.75
CA ALA A 62 -12.11 2.85 -19.95
C ALA A 62 -12.71 2.25 -18.66
N ASN A 63 -12.07 1.22 -18.07
CA ASN A 63 -12.58 0.46 -16.93
C ASN A 63 -11.90 0.82 -15.61
N ILE A 64 -10.98 1.80 -15.60
CA ILE A 64 -10.23 2.20 -14.41
C ILE A 64 -11.13 3.04 -13.50
N GLN A 65 -11.71 2.40 -12.49
CA GLN A 65 -12.54 3.06 -11.50
C GLN A 65 -11.82 3.12 -10.14
N ILE A 66 -11.59 4.34 -9.68
CA ILE A 66 -10.95 4.65 -8.41
C ILE A 66 -12.04 5.04 -7.41
N GLN A 67 -12.03 4.43 -6.23
CA GLN A 67 -12.94 4.80 -5.15
C GLN A 67 -12.35 5.92 -4.29
N LYS A 68 -11.05 5.86 -4.03
CA LYS A 68 -10.34 6.86 -3.23
C LYS A 68 -8.87 6.86 -3.60
N ILE A 69 -8.27 8.04 -3.65
CA ILE A 69 -6.83 8.20 -3.72
C ILE A 69 -6.39 9.22 -2.69
N GLN A 70 -5.31 8.92 -1.96
CA GLN A 70 -4.76 9.83 -0.97
C GLN A 70 -3.30 9.48 -0.66
N ARG A 71 -2.53 10.47 -0.25
CA ARG A 71 -1.26 10.21 0.43
C ARG A 71 -1.51 9.58 1.79
N THR A 72 -0.62 8.70 2.23
CA THR A 72 -0.66 8.19 3.59
C THR A 72 -0.50 9.35 4.57
N SER A 73 -1.46 9.48 5.50
CA SER A 73 -1.41 10.48 6.56
C SER A 73 -0.29 10.12 7.53
N GLN A 74 0.81 10.83 7.43
CA GLN A 74 1.80 10.94 8.49
C GLN A 74 1.99 12.42 8.72
N ARG A 75 1.85 12.86 9.97
CA ARG A 75 1.98 14.26 10.39
C ARG A 75 3.19 14.87 9.68
N TYR A 76 2.96 16.02 9.04
CA TYR A 76 3.96 16.74 8.26
C TYR A 76 5.14 17.10 9.16
N SER A 77 6.20 16.29 9.10
CA SER A 77 7.48 16.63 9.69
C SER A 77 8.38 17.13 8.57
N LEU A 78 8.86 18.37 8.67
CA LEU A 78 9.83 18.99 7.73
C LEU A 78 11.14 18.19 7.56
N ARG A 79 11.36 17.13 8.35
CA ARG A 79 12.57 16.29 8.36
C ARG A 79 12.55 15.11 7.39
N ARG A 80 11.44 14.84 6.70
CA ARG A 80 11.35 13.66 5.82
C ARG A 80 11.87 13.99 4.43
N ALA A 81 13.02 13.40 4.05
CA ALA A 81 13.60 13.53 2.72
C ALA A 81 12.90 12.66 1.65
N THR A 82 12.14 11.65 2.06
CA THR A 82 11.46 10.72 1.15
C THR A 82 9.99 11.12 0.90
N PRO A 83 9.51 11.15 -0.35
CA PRO A 83 8.10 11.43 -0.63
C PRO A 83 7.14 10.44 0.06
N ARG A 84 5.98 10.92 0.51
CA ARG A 84 4.94 10.06 1.11
C ARG A 84 4.39 9.06 0.10
N HIS A 85 4.01 7.87 0.57
CA HIS A 85 3.36 6.90 -0.29
C HIS A 85 1.94 7.35 -0.66
N ILE A 86 1.50 6.99 -1.87
CA ILE A 86 0.12 7.18 -2.31
C ILE A 86 -0.60 5.85 -2.18
N ILE A 87 -1.77 5.87 -1.54
CA ILE A 87 -2.68 4.74 -1.47
C ILE A 87 -3.83 5.00 -2.44
N VAL A 88 -3.96 4.12 -3.43
CA VAL A 88 -5.06 4.11 -4.39
C VAL A 88 -5.97 2.95 -4.04
N ARG A 89 -7.24 3.23 -3.76
CA ARG A 89 -8.26 2.22 -3.57
C ARG A 89 -9.09 2.10 -4.85
N PHE A 90 -9.00 0.96 -5.51
CA PHE A 90 -9.81 0.66 -6.68
C PHE A 90 -11.21 0.20 -6.28
N THR A 91 -12.21 0.48 -7.12
CA THR A 91 -13.56 -0.05 -6.93
C THR A 91 -13.60 -1.57 -7.14
N LYS A 92 -12.74 -2.08 -8.05
CA LYS A 92 -12.64 -3.51 -8.38
C LYS A 92 -11.24 -4.03 -8.08
N VAL A 93 -11.15 -5.11 -7.32
CA VAL A 93 -9.88 -5.79 -7.00
C VAL A 93 -9.16 -6.29 -8.26
N GLU A 94 -9.92 -6.77 -9.25
CA GLU A 94 -9.39 -7.23 -10.54
C GLU A 94 -8.53 -6.15 -11.23
N MET A 95 -8.90 -4.86 -11.09
CA MET A 95 -8.14 -3.77 -11.71
C MET A 95 -6.77 -3.60 -11.05
N LYS A 96 -6.73 -3.63 -9.71
CA LYS A 96 -5.49 -3.56 -8.94
C LYS A 96 -4.57 -4.73 -9.27
N GLU A 97 -5.11 -5.93 -9.40
CA GLU A 97 -4.35 -7.13 -9.77
C GLU A 97 -3.77 -7.03 -11.19
N LYS A 98 -4.53 -6.54 -12.17
CA LYS A 98 -4.03 -6.28 -13.54
C LYS A 98 -2.88 -5.29 -13.57
N VAL A 99 -2.97 -4.19 -12.81
CA VAL A 99 -1.91 -3.18 -12.72
C VAL A 99 -0.63 -3.77 -12.13
N LEU A 100 -0.73 -4.56 -11.05
CA LEU A 100 0.43 -5.22 -10.47
C LEU A 100 1.05 -6.28 -11.39
N SER A 101 0.23 -7.07 -12.09
CA SER A 101 0.73 -8.06 -13.05
C SER A 101 1.46 -7.40 -14.21
N ALA A 102 0.89 -6.32 -14.77
CA ALA A 102 1.54 -5.55 -15.84
C ALA A 102 2.85 -4.91 -15.37
N ALA A 103 2.91 -4.42 -14.13
CA ALA A 103 4.13 -3.90 -13.54
C ALA A 103 5.22 -4.98 -13.38
N LYS A 104 4.83 -6.18 -12.93
CA LYS A 104 5.75 -7.33 -12.82
C LYS A 104 6.31 -7.76 -14.19
N GLU A 105 5.45 -7.81 -15.21
CA GLU A 105 5.85 -8.16 -16.58
C GLU A 105 6.79 -7.11 -17.20
N LYS A 106 6.50 -5.83 -16.96
CA LYS A 106 7.34 -4.72 -17.44
C LYS A 106 8.68 -4.61 -16.69
N GLY A 107 8.72 -5.00 -15.41
CA GLY A 107 9.88 -4.90 -14.53
C GLY A 107 10.13 -3.48 -14.04
N ARG A 108 10.67 -2.59 -14.89
CA ARG A 108 10.97 -1.19 -14.51
C ARG A 108 9.80 -0.27 -14.84
N VAL A 109 9.26 0.37 -13.81
CA VAL A 109 8.16 1.31 -13.90
C VAL A 109 8.69 2.72 -13.62
N THR A 110 8.28 3.71 -14.41
CA THR A 110 8.73 5.09 -14.28
C THR A 110 7.58 6.08 -14.23
N HIS A 111 7.80 7.28 -13.71
CA HIS A 111 6.91 8.42 -13.92
C HIS A 111 7.74 9.67 -14.14
N LYS A 112 7.51 10.36 -15.25
CA LYS A 112 8.30 11.56 -15.62
C LYS A 112 9.81 11.27 -15.58
N GLY A 113 10.20 10.06 -16.00
CA GLY A 113 11.58 9.60 -16.01
C GLY A 113 12.15 9.11 -14.67
N MET A 114 11.42 9.23 -13.55
CA MET A 114 11.86 8.72 -12.25
C MET A 114 11.35 7.29 -11.99
N PRO A 115 12.16 6.39 -11.42
CA PRO A 115 11.70 5.05 -11.08
C PRO A 115 10.70 5.08 -9.93
N ILE A 116 9.61 4.32 -10.07
CA ILE A 116 8.56 4.16 -9.07
C ILE A 116 8.38 2.69 -8.73
N THR A 117 8.05 2.41 -7.48
CA THR A 117 7.69 1.07 -7.03
C THR A 117 6.19 0.97 -6.81
N LEU A 118 5.57 -0.02 -7.43
CA LEU A 118 4.19 -0.43 -7.17
C LEU A 118 4.16 -1.62 -6.22
N THR A 119 3.41 -1.49 -5.12
CA THR A 119 3.30 -2.57 -4.13
C THR A 119 1.84 -2.77 -3.75
N ALA A 120 1.45 -3.98 -3.39
CA ALA A 120 0.17 -4.20 -2.73
C ALA A 120 0.22 -3.62 -1.31
N ASP A 121 -0.85 -2.96 -0.85
CA ASP A 121 -1.00 -2.56 0.55
C ASP A 121 -1.43 -3.78 1.37
N LEU A 122 -0.47 -4.65 1.67
CA LEU A 122 -0.65 -5.80 2.56
C LEU A 122 -0.31 -5.42 4.01
N SER A 123 -0.85 -6.17 4.97
CA SER A 123 -0.44 -6.05 6.36
C SER A 123 1.07 -6.32 6.53
N ALA A 124 1.65 -5.73 7.57
CA ALA A 124 3.09 -5.79 7.85
C ALA A 124 3.59 -7.23 8.11
N GLU A 125 2.72 -8.17 8.48
CA GLU A 125 3.07 -9.58 8.71
C GLU A 125 3.20 -10.36 7.40
N THR A 126 2.36 -10.11 6.40
CA THR A 126 2.46 -10.73 5.06
C THR A 126 3.71 -10.27 4.32
N LEU A 127 4.18 -9.03 4.57
CA LEU A 127 5.48 -8.52 4.11
C LEU A 127 6.69 -9.06 4.91
N GLN A 128 6.45 -9.71 6.06
CA GLN A 128 7.51 -10.20 6.97
C GLN A 128 7.79 -11.70 6.89
N GLU A 129 6.87 -12.49 6.31
CA GLU A 129 7.16 -13.89 5.96
C GLU A 129 8.26 -13.97 4.87
N GLU A 130 8.44 -12.90 4.09
CA GLU A 130 9.54 -12.75 3.12
C GLU A 130 10.85 -12.15 3.71
N SER A 131 10.83 -11.47 4.88
CA SER A 131 11.98 -10.66 5.35
C SER A 131 12.58 -11.03 6.72
N GLY A 132 12.19 -12.14 7.35
CA GLY A 132 12.95 -12.70 8.48
C GLY A 132 12.77 -11.97 9.82
N GLY A 133 11.54 -12.04 10.37
CA GLY A 133 11.28 -12.34 11.78
C GLY A 133 11.61 -11.35 12.92
N GLN A 134 12.51 -10.36 12.79
CA GLN A 134 12.93 -9.57 13.96
C GLN A 134 11.95 -8.46 14.37
N TYR A 135 11.27 -7.79 13.43
CA TYR A 135 10.34 -6.69 13.72
C TYR A 135 9.01 -7.12 14.37
N SER A 136 8.60 -8.38 14.19
CA SER A 136 7.35 -8.95 14.75
C SER A 136 7.30 -8.87 16.27
N THR A 137 8.43 -9.10 16.95
CA THR A 137 8.50 -9.05 18.43
C THR A 137 8.20 -7.67 18.98
N PHE A 138 8.65 -6.60 18.30
CA PHE A 138 8.50 -5.23 18.76
C PHE A 138 7.06 -4.69 18.59
N LEU A 139 6.39 -5.07 17.49
CA LEU A 139 4.97 -4.72 17.26
C LEU A 139 4.03 -5.50 18.17
N LYS A 140 4.28 -6.80 18.40
CA LYS A 140 3.56 -7.60 19.40
C LYS A 140 3.62 -6.98 20.78
N LYS A 141 4.80 -6.49 21.19
CA LYS A 141 4.99 -5.80 22.47
C LYS A 141 4.24 -4.48 22.55
N ARG A 142 4.13 -3.71 21.45
CA ARG A 142 3.48 -2.39 21.43
C ARG A 142 1.95 -2.45 21.32
N ILE A 143 1.40 -3.45 20.61
CA ILE A 143 -0.05 -3.59 20.41
C ILE A 143 -0.72 -4.24 21.63
N PHE A 144 0.00 -5.08 22.40
CA PHE A 144 -0.55 -5.80 23.55
C PHE A 144 -0.05 -5.33 24.93
N ASN A 145 0.79 -4.28 25.03
CA ASN A 145 1.08 -3.65 26.32
C ASN A 145 0.02 -2.56 26.64
N PRO A 146 -0.75 -2.69 27.72
CA PRO A 146 -1.70 -1.65 28.14
C PRO A 146 -1.03 -0.36 28.63
N GLU A 147 0.29 -0.36 28.88
CA GLU A 147 1.04 0.83 29.34
C GLU A 147 1.24 1.92 28.25
N PHE A 148 0.93 1.64 26.98
CA PHE A 148 1.15 2.59 25.87
C PHE A 148 -0.14 3.18 25.29
N HIS A 149 -1.28 2.98 25.95
CA HIS A 149 -2.52 3.68 25.65
C HIS A 149 -2.62 4.94 26.54
N ILE A 150 -2.27 6.11 25.99
CA ILE A 150 -2.64 7.43 26.52
C ILE A 150 -3.86 7.91 25.74
#